data_AF-A0A838V755-F1
#
_entry.id   AF-A0A838V755-F1
#
_cell.length_a   1.000
_cell.length_b   1.000
_cell.length_c   1.000
_cell.angle_alpha   90.00
_cell.angle_beta   90.00
_cell.angle_gamma   90.00
#
_symmetry.space_group_name_H-M   'P 1'
#
loop_
_entity.id
_entity.type
_entity.pdbx_description
1 polymer ?
#
loop_
_entity_poly.entity_id
_entity_poly.type
_entity_poly.pdbx_seq_one_letter_code
_entity_poly.pdbx_strand_id
1 'polypeptide(L)' 'DAFMVVVPGSEGDFGVLHGHMPVMTTIRDSEIRVYSSPNTVSHRIRVTGGFAEVNASGLTVLAEQAMLGQ' A
#
# COMPACT_ATOMS: atom_id res chain seq x y z
N ASP A 1 -11.72 -4.94 -4.26
CA ASP A 1 -11.95 -4.42 -2.90
C ASP A 1 -10.95 -4.97 -1.91
N ALA A 2 -10.53 -4.14 -0.96
CA ALA A 2 -9.63 -4.51 0.13
C ALA A 2 -10.20 -3.95 1.45
N PHE A 3 -9.97 -4.66 2.55
CA PHE A 3 -10.28 -4.18 3.90
C PHE A 3 -9.25 -3.12 4.35
N MET A 4 -7.97 -3.37 4.10
CA MET A 4 -6.86 -2.48 4.43
C MET A 4 -5.67 -2.77 3.52
N VAL A 5 -4.87 -1.74 3.21
CA VAL A 5 -3.57 -1.91 2.56
C VAL A 5 -2.49 -1.30 3.45
N VAL A 6 -1.45 -2.07 3.77
CA VAL A 6 -0.28 -1.56 4.48
C VAL A 6 0.77 -1.15 3.46
N VAL A 7 1.17 0.12 3.50
CA VAL A 7 2.11 0.74 2.56
C VAL A 7 3.43 1.08 3.28
N PRO A 8 4.59 0.72 2.73
CA PRO A 8 5.89 1.03 3.31
C PRO A 8 6.34 2.44 2.91
N GLY A 9 5.75 3.48 3.54
CA GLY A 9 6.15 4.87 3.33
C GLY A 9 7.60 5.13 3.74
N SER A 10 8.20 6.22 3.24
CA SER A 10 9.57 6.61 3.59
C SER A 10 9.76 6.89 5.09
N GLU A 11 8.73 7.42 5.76
CA GLU A 11 8.70 7.71 7.19
C GLU A 11 8.27 6.52 8.07
N GLY A 12 7.90 5.38 7.47
CA GLY A 12 7.40 4.21 8.18
C GLY A 12 6.22 3.54 7.48
N ASP A 13 5.71 2.48 8.09
CA ASP A 13 4.55 1.75 7.57
C ASP A 13 3.26 2.45 8.00
N PHE A 14 2.32 2.60 7.07
CA PHE A 14 0.98 3.11 7.37
C PHE A 14 -0.10 2.26 6.74
N GLY A 15 -1.23 2.15 7.43
CA GLY A 15 -2.40 1.41 6.98
C GLY A 15 -3.41 2.34 6.32
N VAL A 16 -3.81 2.02 5.10
CA VAL A 16 -4.88 2.72 4.37
C VAL A 16 -6.15 1.89 4.46
N LEU A 17 -7.14 2.42 5.19
CA LEU A 17 -8.50 1.90 5.26
C LEU A 17 -9.44 2.78 4.42
N HIS A 18 -10.70 2.37 4.31
CA HIS A 18 -11.75 3.20 3.75
C HIS A 18 -11.83 4.57 4.46
N GLY A 19 -11.93 5.65 3.68
CA GLY A 19 -12.07 7.01 4.19
C GLY A 19 -10.80 7.64 4.76
N HIS A 20 -9.63 7.03 4.54
CA HIS A 20 -8.35 7.63 4.95
C HIS A 20 -8.16 9.02 4.32
N MET A 21 -7.62 9.96 5.11
CA MET A 21 -7.36 11.33 4.66
C MET A 21 -6.40 11.34 3.45
N PRO A 22 -6.52 12.30 2.52
CA PRO A 22 -5.59 12.40 1.40
C PRO A 22 -4.14 12.55 1.86
N VAL A 23 -3.24 11.78 1.24
CA VAL A 23 -1.80 11.84 1.50
C VAL A 23 -1.04 11.43 0.25
N MET A 24 0.13 12.03 0.04
CA MET A 24 1.08 11.60 -0.98
C MET A 24 2.43 11.39 -0.32
N THR A 25 3.05 10.24 -0.56
CA THR A 25 4.37 9.90 -0.01
C THR A 25 5.18 9.08 -1.01
N THR A 26 6.50 9.14 -0.88
CA THR A 26 7.38 8.13 -1.44
C THR A 26 7.27 6.82 -0.63
N ILE A 27 7.53 5.69 -1.29
CA ILE A 27 7.61 4.37 -0.65
C ILE A 27 9.04 3.83 -0.77
N ARG A 28 9.46 3.02 0.21
CA ARG A 28 10.79 2.40 0.27
C ARG A 28 10.76 0.95 -0.22
N ASP A 29 11.93 0.39 -0.52
CA ASP A 29 12.08 -1.03 -0.88
C ASP A 29 11.55 -1.92 0.26
N SER A 30 10.39 -2.55 0.04
CA SER A 30 9.70 -3.36 1.02
C SER A 30 8.48 -4.08 0.43
N GLU A 31 7.64 -4.63 1.30
CA GLU A 31 6.40 -5.32 0.94
C GLU A 31 5.16 -4.47 1.24
N ILE A 32 4.29 -4.32 0.24
CA ILE A 32 2.90 -3.89 0.42
C ILE A 32 2.06 -5.11 0.77
N ARG A 33 1.24 -4.99 1.82
CA ARG A 33 0.33 -6.06 2.26
C ARG A 33 -1.12 -5.65 2.04
N VAL A 34 -1.86 -6.44 1.28
CA VAL A 34 -3.30 -6.23 1.05
C VAL A 34 -4.08 -7.20 1.92
N TYR A 35 -5.00 -6.67 2.71
CA TYR A 35 -5.87 -7.43 3.60
C TYR A 35 -7.28 -7.50 3.00
N SER A 36 -7.85 -8.70 2.87
CA SER A 36 -9.26 -8.90 2.47
C SER A 36 -10.22 -8.93 3.67
N SER A 37 -9.68 -9.11 4.88
CA SER A 37 -10.37 -9.05 6.16
C SER A 37 -9.40 -8.59 7.27
N PRO A 38 -9.83 -8.30 8.51
CA PRO A 38 -8.95 -7.85 9.58
C PRO A 38 -7.68 -8.68 9.78
N ASN A 39 -7.74 -9.99 9.52
CA ASN A 39 -6.64 -10.93 9.77
C ASN A 39 -6.22 -11.74 8.53
N THR A 40 -6.77 -11.45 7.35
CA THR A 40 -6.49 -12.22 6.13
C THR A 40 -5.69 -11.38 5.14
N VAL A 41 -4.40 -11.70 4.99
CA VAL A 41 -3.57 -11.13 3.91
C VAL A 41 -3.88 -11.86 2.62
N SER A 42 -4.43 -11.16 1.62
CA SER A 42 -4.76 -11.73 0.32
C SER A 42 -3.66 -11.56 -0.72
N HIS A 43 -2.83 -10.51 -0.58
CA HIS A 43 -1.68 -10.29 -1.46
C HIS A 43 -0.49 -9.71 -0.70
N ARG A 44 0.69 -10.09 -1.17
CA ARG A 44 1.99 -9.50 -0.80
C ARG A 44 2.63 -9.01 -2.08
N ILE A 45 2.98 -7.73 -2.15
CA ILE A 45 3.58 -7.14 -3.35
C ILE A 45 4.91 -6.53 -2.94
N ARG A 46 6.01 -7.12 -3.41
CA ARG A 46 7.33 -6.50 -3.24
C ARG A 46 7.46 -5.32 -4.19
N VAL A 47 7.95 -4.20 -3.68
CA VAL A 47 8.22 -2.97 -4.42
C VAL A 47 9.61 -2.47 -4.08
N THR A 48 10.32 -1.89 -5.05
CA THR A 48 11.69 -1.34 -4.85
C THR A 48 11.71 0.17 -4.61
N GLY A 49 10.56 0.83 -4.60
CA GLY A 49 10.44 2.29 -4.54
C GLY A 49 9.21 2.78 -5.29
N GLY A 50 8.98 4.10 -5.25
CA GLY A 50 7.91 4.76 -5.99
C GLY A 50 7.10 5.75 -5.15
N PHE A 51 5.84 5.94 -5.54
CA PHE A 51 4.90 6.86 -4.87
C PHE A 51 3.60 6.14 -4.48
N ALA A 52 3.04 6.54 -3.34
CA ALA A 52 1.70 6.18 -2.93
C ALA A 52 0.86 7.46 -2.80
N GLU A 53 -0.29 7.47 -3.44
CA GLU A 53 -1.28 8.54 -3.37
C GLU A 53 -2.59 7.98 -2.82
N VAL A 54 -3.08 8.59 -1.74
CA VAL A 54 -4.43 8.39 -1.23
C VAL A 54 -5.23 9.64 -1.55
N ASN A 55 -6.39 9.45 -2.17
CA ASN A 55 -7.36 10.51 -2.44
C ASN A 55 -8.79 9.96 -2.30
N ALA A 56 -9.79 10.76 -2.68
CA ALA A 56 -11.20 10.39 -2.56
C ALA A 56 -11.58 9.12 -3.35
N SER A 57 -10.82 8.76 -4.39
CA SER A 57 -11.01 7.55 -5.20
C SER A 57 -10.36 6.31 -4.59
N GLY A 58 -9.47 6.47 -3.60
CA GLY A 58 -8.78 5.37 -2.91
C GLY A 58 -7.26 5.51 -2.93
N LEU A 59 -6.57 4.37 -2.89
CA LEU A 59 -5.11 4.26 -2.92
C LEU A 59 -4.62 3.88 -4.32
N THR A 60 -3.70 4.68 -4.86
CA THR A 60 -2.93 4.37 -6.06
C THR A 60 -1.45 4.27 -5.71
N VAL A 61 -0.78 3.23 -6.19
CA VAL A 61 0.67 3.03 -6.01
C VAL A 61 1.36 3.00 -7.36
N LEU A 62 2.28 3.93 -7.57
CA LEU A 62 3.15 4.01 -8.74
C LEU A 62 4.52 3.49 -8.34
N ALA A 63 4.71 2.17 -8.47
CA ALA A 63 5.96 1.51 -8.12
C ALA A 63 6.97 1.55 -9.27
N GLU A 64 8.25 1.70 -8.95
CA GLU A 64 9.34 1.60 -9.94
C GLU A 64 9.48 0.16 -10.47
N GLN A 65 9.43 -0.81 -9.55
CA GLN A 65 9.27 -2.23 -9.84
C GLN A 65 8.27 -2.82 -8.86
N ALA A 66 7.45 -3.77 -9.34
CA ALA A 66 6.50 -4.49 -8.51
C ALA A 66 6.52 -5.98 -8.88
N MET A 67 6.59 -6.83 -7.86
CA MET A 67 6.51 -8.28 -8.00
C MET A 67 5.42 -8.80 -7.08
N LEU A 68 4.45 -9.52 -7.64
CA LEU A 68 3.45 -10.21 -6.86
C LEU A 68 4.13 -11.39 -6.16
N GLY A 69 4.22 -11.33 -4.83
CA GLY A 69 4.63 -12.45 -4.00
C GLY A 69 3.56 -13.55 -4.00
N GLN A 70 3.97 -14.79 -3.73
CA GLN A 70 3.04 -15.90 -3.50
C GLN A 70 2.31 -15.77 -2.17
#